data_AF-A0A519WX14-F1
#
_entry.id   AF-A0A519WX14-F1
#
_cell.length_a   1.000
_cell.length_b   1.000
_cell.length_c   1.000
_cell.angle_alpha   90.00
_cell.angle_beta   90.00
_cell.angle_gamma   90.00
#
_symmetry.space_group_name_H-M   'P 1'
#
loop_
_entity.id
_entity.type
_entity.pdbx_description
1 polymer ?
#
loop_
_entity_poly.entity_id
_entity_poly.type
_entity_poly.pdbx_seq_one_letter_code
_entity_poly.pdbx_strand_id
1 'polypeptide(L)'
;MISIKASPVFLHLFAWLIFLTIPLIFMTQDGTQGILKVVATFPYLQFCFLYILIFYVHTEVLIPRLFIEKKYILYWLILLFMLASVFVLKPFDKLVSISRAERGMEMNGFNRPNDFNHRPPGDFNGGGPPPDRPYRDGQPSNDDRPGSIIPGSGPALHFDITGIFIFFMMIGLGSAIQAIKQWRVSEKRAILAEAQKATA
;
A
#
# COMPACT_ATOMS: atom_id res chain seq x y z
N MET A 1 -30.96 -15.95 -22.76
CA MET A 1 -29.79 -15.14 -23.14
C MET A 1 -29.82 -13.85 -22.33
N ILE A 2 -29.08 -13.77 -21.23
CA ILE A 2 -29.08 -12.60 -20.36
C ILE A 2 -28.21 -11.54 -21.05
N SER A 3 -28.83 -10.55 -21.67
CA SER A 3 -28.10 -9.39 -22.18
C SER A 3 -27.68 -8.52 -20.99
N ILE A 4 -26.58 -8.90 -20.35
CA ILE A 4 -25.95 -8.04 -19.35
C ILE A 4 -25.48 -6.81 -20.13
N LYS A 5 -26.30 -5.76 -20.14
CA LYS A 5 -25.90 -4.41 -20.51
C LYS A 5 -24.92 -3.96 -19.43
N ALA A 6 -23.70 -4.51 -19.47
CA ALA A 6 -22.59 -3.99 -18.71
C ALA A 6 -22.37 -2.58 -19.24
N SER A 7 -22.98 -1.62 -18.54
CA SER A 7 -22.66 -0.22 -18.71
C SER A 7 -21.17 -0.09 -18.43
N PRO A 8 -20.40 0.64 -19.26
CA PRO A 8 -18.98 0.88 -18.98
C PRO A 8 -18.78 1.42 -17.57
N VAL A 9 -19.74 2.15 -17.01
CA VAL A 9 -19.76 2.61 -15.62
C VAL A 9 -19.65 1.46 -14.61
N PHE A 10 -20.36 0.34 -14.82
CA PHE A 10 -20.26 -0.81 -13.92
C PHE A 10 -18.87 -1.45 -13.94
N LEU A 11 -18.23 -1.55 -15.11
CA LEU A 11 -16.87 -2.09 -15.20
C LEU A 11 -15.86 -1.20 -14.46
N HIS A 12 -16.04 0.12 -14.51
CA HIS A 12 -15.20 1.06 -13.74
C HIS A 12 -15.45 0.93 -12.24
N LEU A 13 -16.72 0.84 -11.81
CA LEU A 13 -17.07 0.64 -10.40
C LEU A 13 -16.51 -0.68 -9.85
N PHE A 14 -16.56 -1.76 -10.61
CA PHE A 14 -15.96 -3.04 -10.23
C PHE A 14 -14.43 -2.96 -10.18
N ALA A 15 -13.80 -2.30 -11.15
CA ALA A 15 -12.36 -2.06 -11.13
C ALA A 15 -11.95 -1.29 -9.86
N TRP A 16 -12.63 -0.18 -9.56
CA TRP A 16 -12.40 0.59 -8.34
C TRP A 16 -12.59 -0.27 -7.10
N LEU A 17 -13.67 -1.05 -7.02
CA LEU A 17 -13.93 -1.91 -5.86
C LEU A 17 -12.80 -2.93 -5.64
N ILE A 18 -12.34 -3.59 -6.69
CA ILE A 18 -11.22 -4.56 -6.60
C ILE A 18 -9.94 -3.86 -6.13
N PHE A 19 -9.61 -2.72 -6.70
CA PHE A 19 -8.37 -2.01 -6.34
C PHE A 19 -8.41 -1.35 -4.97
N LEU A 20 -9.57 -0.89 -4.52
CA LEU A 20 -9.75 -0.30 -3.18
C LEU A 20 -9.77 -1.36 -2.08
N THR A 21 -10.26 -2.56 -2.36
CA THR A 21 -10.36 -3.63 -1.35
C THR A 21 -9.01 -4.29 -1.05
N ILE A 22 -8.10 -4.40 -2.02
CA ILE A 22 -6.79 -5.05 -1.83
C ILE A 22 -5.96 -4.38 -0.70
N PRO A 23 -5.69 -3.06 -0.71
CA PRO A 23 -4.96 -2.40 0.38
C PRO A 23 -5.72 -2.44 1.69
N LEU A 24 -7.05 -2.36 1.62
CA LEU A 24 -7.90 -2.36 2.81
C LEU A 24 -7.75 -3.66 3.60
N ILE A 25 -7.73 -4.81 2.91
CA ILE A 25 -7.54 -6.13 3.54
C ILE A 25 -6.22 -6.18 4.32
N PHE A 26 -5.13 -5.66 3.74
CA PHE A 26 -3.83 -5.62 4.42
C PHE A 26 -3.81 -4.71 5.65
N MET A 27 -4.68 -3.70 5.72
CA MET A 27 -4.76 -2.79 6.86
C MET A 27 -5.74 -3.27 7.94
N THR A 28 -6.76 -4.05 7.58
CA THR A 28 -7.80 -4.52 8.51
C THR A 28 -7.48 -5.84 9.19
N GLN A 29 -6.42 -6.54 8.78
CA GLN A 29 -6.05 -7.87 9.31
C GLN A 29 -5.81 -7.89 10.84
N ASP A 30 -5.43 -6.77 11.44
CA ASP A 30 -5.07 -6.71 12.86
C ASP A 30 -6.23 -6.23 13.77
N GLY A 31 -7.42 -5.95 13.21
CA GLY A 31 -8.66 -5.68 13.94
C GLY A 31 -8.70 -4.45 14.86
N THR A 32 -7.60 -3.69 14.96
CA THR A 32 -7.41 -2.65 15.99
C THR A 32 -7.94 -1.29 15.56
N GLN A 33 -7.99 -1.00 14.26
CA GLN A 33 -8.51 0.26 13.73
C GLN A 33 -9.80 0.04 12.92
N GLY A 34 -10.82 0.85 13.18
CA GLY A 34 -12.05 0.82 12.38
C GLY A 34 -11.78 1.17 10.92
N ILE A 35 -12.41 0.44 9.99
CA ILE A 35 -12.28 0.61 8.53
C ILE A 35 -12.41 2.08 8.11
N LEU A 36 -13.35 2.81 8.71
CA LEU A 36 -13.59 4.23 8.42
C LEU A 36 -12.39 5.12 8.76
N LYS A 37 -11.66 4.83 9.84
CA LYS A 37 -10.47 5.57 10.24
C LYS A 37 -9.34 5.39 9.22
N VAL A 38 -9.15 4.14 8.77
CA VAL A 38 -8.14 3.77 7.78
C VAL A 38 -8.42 4.41 6.42
N VAL A 39 -9.68 4.39 5.97
CA VAL A 39 -10.09 4.99 4.69
C VAL A 39 -9.98 6.51 4.70
N ALA A 40 -10.15 7.15 5.85
CA ALA A 40 -10.01 8.60 6.01
C ALA A 40 -8.55 9.07 6.11
N THR A 41 -7.57 8.16 6.21
CA THR A 41 -6.16 8.54 6.34
C THR A 41 -5.63 9.10 5.01
N PHE A 42 -4.92 10.23 5.07
CA PHE A 42 -4.33 10.89 3.91
C PHE A 42 -3.52 9.96 2.96
N PRO A 43 -2.65 9.05 3.45
CA PRO A 43 -1.90 8.14 2.60
C PRO A 43 -2.79 7.16 1.83
N TYR A 44 -3.90 6.72 2.42
CA TYR A 44 -4.86 5.83 1.78
C TYR A 44 -5.57 6.57 0.63
N LEU A 45 -6.03 7.79 0.88
CA LEU A 45 -6.65 8.62 -0.16
C LEU A 45 -5.68 8.96 -1.28
N GLN A 46 -4.42 9.28 -0.95
CA GLN A 46 -3.37 9.53 -1.94
C GLN A 46 -3.10 8.27 -2.80
N PHE A 47 -3.01 7.10 -2.18
CA PHE A 47 -2.91 5.82 -2.88
C PHE A 47 -4.08 5.65 -3.85
N CYS A 48 -5.31 5.77 -3.35
CA CYS A 48 -6.52 5.59 -4.15
C CYS A 48 -6.56 6.55 -5.35
N PHE A 49 -6.31 7.83 -5.09
CA PHE A 49 -6.31 8.86 -6.13
C PHE A 49 -5.27 8.59 -7.21
N LEU A 50 -4.04 8.21 -6.82
CA LEU A 50 -2.97 7.92 -7.77
C LEU A 50 -3.34 6.77 -8.71
N TYR A 51 -3.81 5.63 -8.17
CA TYR A 51 -4.14 4.48 -9.00
C TYR A 51 -5.39 4.72 -9.85
N ILE A 52 -6.42 5.40 -9.32
CA ILE A 52 -7.58 5.81 -10.14
C ILE A 52 -7.13 6.73 -11.29
N LEU A 53 -6.27 7.71 -11.00
CA LEU A 53 -5.74 8.61 -12.03
C LEU A 53 -4.97 7.84 -13.11
N ILE A 54 -4.07 6.94 -12.70
CA ILE A 54 -3.29 6.12 -13.64
C ILE A 54 -4.24 5.25 -14.49
N PHE A 55 -5.27 4.66 -13.88
CA PHE A 55 -6.25 3.82 -14.58
C PHE A 55 -6.99 4.60 -15.68
N TYR A 56 -7.47 5.80 -15.37
CA TYR A 56 -8.19 6.63 -16.35
C TYR A 56 -7.28 7.18 -17.44
N VAL A 57 -6.09 7.67 -17.06
CA VAL A 57 -5.09 8.15 -18.02
C VAL A 57 -4.68 7.02 -18.96
N HIS A 58 -4.48 5.81 -18.44
CA HIS A 58 -4.16 4.64 -19.26
C HIS A 58 -5.34 4.24 -20.17
N THR A 59 -6.52 4.01 -19.60
CA THR A 59 -7.67 3.39 -20.28
C THR A 59 -8.35 4.32 -21.26
N GLU A 60 -8.60 5.58 -20.87
CA GLU A 60 -9.41 6.52 -21.65
C GLU A 60 -8.57 7.53 -22.45
N VAL A 61 -7.28 7.72 -22.13
CA VAL A 61 -6.40 8.66 -22.87
C VAL A 61 -5.32 7.93 -23.68
N LEU A 62 -4.51 7.08 -23.05
CA LEU A 62 -3.37 6.43 -23.71
C LEU A 62 -3.81 5.41 -24.76
N ILE A 63 -4.72 4.49 -24.42
CA ILE A 63 -5.15 3.47 -25.38
C ILE A 63 -5.79 4.09 -26.62
N PRO A 64 -6.82 4.95 -26.52
CA PRO A 64 -7.48 5.44 -27.73
C PRO A 64 -6.62 6.40 -28.54
N ARG A 65 -5.75 7.21 -27.91
CA ARG A 65 -4.91 8.18 -28.64
C ARG A 65 -3.59 7.61 -29.13
N LEU A 66 -2.91 6.74 -28.38
CA LEU A 66 -1.57 6.28 -28.76
C LEU A 66 -1.56 4.88 -29.32
N PHE A 67 -2.37 3.95 -28.77
CA PHE A 67 -2.38 2.58 -29.26
C PHE A 67 -3.12 2.46 -30.60
N ILE A 68 -4.25 3.16 -30.76
CA ILE A 68 -5.03 3.14 -32.01
C ILE A 68 -4.33 3.95 -33.12
N GLU A 69 -3.64 5.06 -32.79
CA GLU A 69 -2.83 5.83 -33.75
C GLU A 69 -1.48 5.16 -34.08
N LYS A 70 -1.26 3.89 -33.69
CA LYS A 70 -0.04 3.11 -33.92
C LYS A 70 1.25 3.72 -33.34
N LYS A 71 1.15 4.67 -32.40
CA LYS A 71 2.29 5.31 -31.72
C LYS A 71 2.80 4.44 -30.56
N TYR A 72 3.19 3.21 -30.86
CA TYR A 72 3.55 2.20 -29.85
C TYR A 72 4.77 2.57 -29.00
N ILE A 73 5.78 3.25 -29.58
CA ILE A 73 6.98 3.68 -28.86
C ILE A 73 6.62 4.71 -27.79
N LEU A 74 5.81 5.71 -28.15
CA LEU A 74 5.36 6.74 -27.21
C LEU A 74 4.48 6.13 -26.12
N TYR A 75 3.62 5.17 -26.47
CA TYR A 75 2.79 4.44 -25.51
C TYR A 75 3.64 3.71 -24.46
N TRP A 76 4.66 2.97 -24.92
CA TRP A 76 5.59 2.27 -24.03
C TRP A 76 6.39 3.22 -23.15
N LEU A 77 6.84 4.36 -23.69
CA LEU A 77 7.59 5.36 -22.93
C LEU A 77 6.73 5.95 -21.80
N ILE A 78 5.46 6.28 -22.08
CA ILE A 78 4.55 6.80 -21.04
C ILE A 78 4.20 5.70 -20.03
N LEU A 79 4.01 4.45 -20.45
CA LEU A 79 3.81 3.34 -19.52
C LEU A 79 5.01 3.16 -18.58
N LEU A 80 6.23 3.23 -19.11
CA LEU A 80 7.45 3.12 -18.32
C LEU A 80 7.59 4.31 -17.37
N PHE A 81 7.20 5.52 -17.81
CA PHE A 81 7.12 6.69 -16.94
C PHE A 81 6.09 6.52 -15.81
N MET A 82 4.90 5.98 -16.09
CA MET A 82 3.90 5.68 -15.05
C MET A 82 4.42 4.62 -14.07
N LEU A 83 5.08 3.56 -14.57
CA LEU A 83 5.70 2.55 -13.72
C LEU A 83 6.81 3.14 -12.85
N ALA A 84 7.66 3.99 -13.41
CA ALA A 84 8.70 4.70 -12.67
C ALA A 84 8.10 5.60 -11.59
N SER A 85 6.98 6.29 -11.89
CA SER A 85 6.24 7.09 -10.90
C SER A 85 5.77 6.24 -9.72
N VAL A 86 5.20 5.05 -9.97
CA VAL A 86 4.83 4.11 -8.90
C VAL A 86 6.05 3.68 -8.08
N PHE A 87 7.17 3.37 -8.76
CA PHE A 87 8.41 2.94 -8.10
C PHE A 87 9.05 4.03 -7.22
N VAL A 88 8.98 5.30 -7.65
CA VAL A 88 9.51 6.44 -6.87
C VAL A 88 8.56 6.83 -5.75
N LEU A 89 7.25 6.85 -6.01
CA LEU A 89 6.27 7.30 -5.03
C LEU A 89 6.06 6.28 -3.90
N LYS A 90 6.29 4.98 -4.18
CA LYS A 90 6.07 3.85 -3.27
C LYS A 90 4.80 4.02 -2.43
N PRO A 91 3.64 4.25 -3.08
CA PRO A 91 2.43 4.67 -2.38
C PRO A 91 1.96 3.59 -1.39
N PHE A 92 2.19 2.32 -1.69
CA PHE A 92 1.84 1.20 -0.82
C PHE A 92 2.79 1.08 0.38
N ASP A 93 4.10 1.18 0.16
CA ASP A 93 5.07 1.13 1.25
C ASP A 93 4.83 2.26 2.27
N LYS A 94 4.50 3.47 1.80
CA LYS A 94 4.13 4.59 2.67
C LYS A 94 2.90 4.27 3.51
N LEU A 95 1.88 3.69 2.88
CA LEU A 95 0.64 3.30 3.54
C LEU A 95 0.88 2.25 4.66
N VAL A 96 1.72 1.25 4.38
CA VAL A 96 2.05 0.18 5.34
C VAL A 96 3.03 0.66 6.42
N SER A 97 3.98 1.53 6.08
CA SER A 97 4.95 2.04 7.05
C SER A 97 4.30 2.90 8.13
N ILE A 98 3.29 3.70 7.77
CA ILE A 98 2.54 4.52 8.72
C ILE A 98 1.68 3.64 9.63
N SER A 99 0.98 2.64 9.08
CA SER A 99 0.19 1.71 9.90
C SER A 99 1.06 0.88 10.85
N ARG A 100 2.28 0.52 10.43
CA ARG A 100 3.26 -0.16 11.30
C ARG A 100 3.87 0.79 12.35
N ALA A 101 4.13 2.04 12.00
CA ALA A 101 4.68 3.04 12.92
C ALA A 101 3.67 3.38 14.03
N GLU A 102 2.40 3.60 13.68
CA GLU A 102 1.31 3.77 14.65
C GLU A 102 1.19 2.56 15.58
N ARG A 103 1.29 1.34 15.03
CA ARG A 103 1.28 0.09 15.81
C ARG A 103 2.45 -0.01 16.78
N GLY A 104 3.66 0.32 16.34
CA GLY A 104 4.85 0.30 17.20
C GLY A 104 4.74 1.29 18.36
N MET A 105 4.09 2.44 18.13
CA MET A 105 3.83 3.43 19.18
C MET A 105 2.73 2.99 20.16
N GLU A 106 1.65 2.35 19.71
CA GLU A 106 0.63 1.79 20.62
C GLU A 106 1.18 0.62 21.46
N MET A 107 1.99 -0.25 20.87
CA MET A 107 2.57 -1.41 21.58
C MET A 107 3.67 -1.00 22.59
N ASN A 108 4.42 0.07 22.30
CA ASN A 108 5.34 0.69 23.27
C ASN A 108 4.65 1.57 24.32
N GLY A 109 3.38 1.95 24.09
CA GLY A 109 2.58 2.73 25.06
C GLY A 109 2.14 1.93 26.29
N PHE A 110 2.02 0.60 26.16
CA PHE A 110 1.64 -0.30 27.26
C PHE A 110 2.81 -0.92 28.02
N ASN A 111 4.04 -0.75 27.54
CA ASN A 111 5.22 -1.39 28.12
C ASN A 111 6.38 -0.41 28.37
N ARG A 112 6.09 0.87 28.63
CA ARG A 112 7.03 1.70 29.38
C ARG A 112 7.02 1.19 30.81
N PRO A 113 8.11 0.63 31.35
CA PRO A 113 8.26 0.59 32.79
C PRO A 113 8.15 2.05 33.20
N ASN A 114 7.16 2.32 34.03
CA ASN A 114 7.09 3.53 34.82
C ASN A 114 8.39 3.58 35.63
N ASP A 115 9.46 4.12 35.06
CA ASP A 115 10.64 4.60 35.79
C ASP A 115 10.24 5.92 36.46
N PHE A 116 9.16 5.84 37.23
CA PHE A 116 8.92 6.73 38.34
C PHE A 116 10.03 6.41 39.30
N ASN A 117 11.03 7.30 39.33
CA ASN A 117 11.90 7.58 40.46
C ASN A 117 11.23 7.21 41.80
N HIS A 118 11.34 5.94 42.20
CA HIS A 118 11.14 5.51 43.57
C HIS A 118 12.50 5.66 44.23
N ARG A 119 12.88 6.93 44.51
CA ARG A 119 13.79 7.16 45.63
C ARG A 119 13.00 6.74 46.88
N PRO A 120 13.42 5.71 47.63
CA PRO A 120 12.75 5.39 48.87
C PRO A 120 12.84 6.62 49.80
N PRO A 121 11.77 6.93 50.55
CA PRO A 121 11.74 8.06 51.47
C PRO A 121 12.92 7.96 52.43
N GLY A 122 13.62 9.09 52.60
CA GLY A 122 14.72 9.20 53.54
C GLY A 122 14.27 8.80 54.94
N ASP A 123 14.81 7.70 55.43
CA ASP A 123 14.73 7.34 56.83
C ASP A 123 15.89 8.06 57.54
N PHE A 124 15.57 9.23 58.10
CA PHE A 124 16.41 9.91 59.07
C PHE A 124 16.32 9.12 60.38
N ASN A 125 17.18 8.12 60.57
CA ASN A 125 17.58 7.69 61.90
C ASN A 125 18.78 6.72 61.90
N GLY A 126 19.72 6.95 62.81
CA GLY A 126 20.70 5.93 63.24
C GLY A 126 22.13 6.24 62.81
N GLY A 127 22.90 6.84 63.72
CA GLY A 127 24.34 7.00 63.58
C GLY A 127 25.07 5.65 63.55
N GLY A 128 26.05 5.56 62.65
CA GLY A 128 27.05 4.51 62.60
C GLY A 128 27.97 4.72 61.40
N PRO A 129 29.30 4.64 61.54
CA PRO A 129 30.20 4.66 60.39
C PRO A 129 29.97 3.40 59.52
N PRO A 130 30.17 3.48 58.19
CA PRO A 130 29.95 2.33 57.30
C PRO A 130 30.90 1.19 57.67
N PRO A 131 30.44 -0.08 57.65
CA PRO A 131 31.33 -1.22 57.81
C PRO A 131 32.22 -1.38 56.58
N ASP A 132 33.52 -1.52 56.83
CA ASP A 132 34.55 -1.90 55.87
C ASP A 132 34.13 -3.17 55.12
N ARG A 133 33.72 -3.02 53.86
CA ARG A 133 33.54 -4.18 52.98
C ARG A 133 34.92 -4.61 52.47
N PRO A 134 35.33 -5.87 52.66
CA PRO A 134 36.56 -6.37 52.08
C PRO A 134 36.43 -6.34 50.55
N TYR A 135 37.46 -5.79 49.93
CA TYR A 135 37.69 -5.77 48.48
C TYR A 135 37.58 -7.21 47.95
N ARG A 136 36.45 -7.54 47.33
CA ARG A 136 36.30 -8.81 46.61
C ARG A 136 36.80 -8.58 45.20
N ASP A 137 38.08 -8.87 45.00
CA ASP A 137 38.67 -9.06 43.69
C ASP A 137 37.85 -10.09 42.90
N GLY A 138 37.52 -9.75 41.65
CA GLY A 138 37.06 -10.72 40.66
C GLY A 138 35.57 -10.73 40.31
N GLN A 139 34.88 -9.59 40.33
CA GLN A 139 33.60 -9.47 39.60
C GLN A 139 33.79 -8.58 38.37
N PRO A 140 33.85 -9.15 37.14
CA PRO A 140 33.92 -8.33 35.95
C PRO A 140 32.62 -7.53 35.84
N SER A 141 32.78 -6.21 35.85
CA SER A 141 31.80 -5.22 35.44
C SER A 141 31.22 -5.67 34.10
N ASN A 142 29.92 -5.98 34.05
CA ASN A 142 29.22 -6.25 32.80
C ASN A 142 28.88 -4.96 32.01
N ASP A 143 29.60 -3.87 32.27
CA ASP A 143 29.37 -2.57 31.63
C ASP A 143 30.11 -2.40 30.30
N ASP A 144 30.89 -3.40 29.87
CA ASP A 144 31.54 -3.43 28.55
C ASP A 144 31.05 -4.63 27.73
N ARG A 145 29.79 -4.59 27.28
CA ARG A 145 29.39 -5.34 26.07
C ARG A 145 29.36 -4.38 24.89
N PRO A 146 30.45 -4.31 24.08
CA PRO A 146 30.39 -3.67 22.78
C PRO A 146 29.44 -4.48 21.89
N GLY A 147 28.34 -3.85 21.49
CA GLY A 147 27.54 -4.30 20.35
C GLY A 147 26.83 -5.64 20.53
N SER A 148 25.78 -5.68 21.34
CA SER A 148 24.65 -6.54 20.97
C SER A 148 23.97 -5.92 19.75
N ILE A 149 24.55 -6.16 18.57
CA ILE A 149 23.85 -6.04 17.30
C ILE A 149 22.66 -6.97 17.42
N ILE A 150 21.47 -6.42 17.65
CA ILE A 150 20.23 -7.15 17.43
C ILE A 150 20.22 -7.45 15.92
N PRO A 151 20.45 -8.70 15.48
CA PRO A 151 20.41 -9.03 14.06
C PRO A 151 18.93 -9.17 13.72
N GLY A 152 18.31 -8.12 13.20
CA GLY A 152 16.90 -8.23 12.82
C GLY A 152 16.19 -6.97 12.35
N SER A 153 16.80 -5.80 12.45
CA SER A 153 16.16 -4.55 12.04
C SER A 153 17.04 -3.72 11.10
N GLY A 154 17.74 -4.38 10.17
CA GLY A 154 18.03 -3.71 8.91
C GLY A 154 16.69 -3.30 8.29
N PRO A 155 16.55 -2.13 7.66
CA PRO A 155 15.36 -1.79 6.90
C PRO A 155 15.20 -2.91 5.88
N ALA A 156 14.25 -3.83 6.13
CA ALA A 156 13.88 -4.80 5.13
C ALA A 156 13.53 -3.95 3.92
N LEU A 157 14.36 -4.05 2.88
CA LEU A 157 14.09 -3.52 1.56
C LEU A 157 12.83 -4.26 1.10
N HIS A 158 11.69 -3.77 1.59
CA HIS A 158 10.39 -4.21 1.16
C HIS A 158 10.36 -3.80 -0.30
N PHE A 159 10.53 -4.79 -1.16
CA PHE A 159 10.32 -4.63 -2.57
C PHE A 159 8.81 -4.39 -2.71
N ASP A 160 8.41 -3.24 -3.27
CA ASP A 160 7.00 -2.84 -3.46
C ASP A 160 6.36 -3.70 -4.58
N ILE A 161 6.42 -5.02 -4.40
CA ILE A 161 5.89 -6.03 -5.31
C ILE A 161 4.38 -5.91 -5.42
N THR A 162 3.72 -5.48 -4.34
CA THR A 162 2.28 -5.24 -4.32
C THR A 162 1.90 -4.06 -5.21
N GLY A 163 2.61 -2.93 -5.14
CA GLY A 163 2.36 -1.79 -6.02
C GLY A 163 2.60 -2.12 -7.50
N ILE A 164 3.67 -2.87 -7.79
CA ILE A 164 3.96 -3.35 -9.16
C ILE A 164 2.86 -4.30 -9.65
N PHE A 165 2.43 -5.24 -8.80
CA PHE A 165 1.35 -6.17 -9.13
C PHE A 165 0.05 -5.43 -9.44
N ILE A 166 -0.34 -4.46 -8.60
CA ILE A 166 -1.53 -3.62 -8.81
C ILE A 166 -1.42 -2.84 -10.10
N PHE A 167 -0.24 -2.27 -10.40
CA PHE A 167 -0.01 -1.57 -11.67
C PHE A 167 -0.27 -2.48 -12.88
N PHE A 168 0.35 -3.66 -12.95
CA PHE A 168 0.15 -4.58 -14.06
C PHE A 168 -1.30 -5.09 -14.15
N MET A 169 -1.94 -5.39 -13.02
CA MET A 169 -3.35 -5.76 -12.99
C MET A 169 -4.23 -4.66 -13.59
N MET A 170 -3.92 -3.40 -13.27
CA MET A 170 -4.69 -2.24 -13.71
C MET A 170 -4.51 -1.97 -15.21
N ILE A 171 -3.29 -2.09 -15.73
CA ILE A 171 -3.02 -2.04 -17.17
C ILE A 171 -3.74 -3.17 -17.90
N GLY A 172 -3.69 -4.39 -17.36
CA GLY A 172 -4.38 -5.56 -17.92
C GLY A 172 -5.89 -5.38 -17.97
N LEU A 173 -6.48 -4.92 -16.86
CA LEU A 173 -7.92 -4.70 -16.77
C LEU A 173 -8.39 -3.56 -17.69
N GLY A 174 -7.68 -2.43 -17.74
CA GLY A 174 -7.97 -1.32 -18.66
C GLY A 174 -7.90 -1.76 -20.12
N SER A 175 -6.89 -2.57 -20.46
CA SER A 175 -6.75 -3.15 -21.81
C SER A 175 -7.91 -4.10 -22.14
N ALA A 176 -8.32 -4.95 -21.19
CA ALA A 176 -9.45 -5.85 -21.38
C ALA A 176 -10.77 -5.08 -21.60
N ILE A 177 -11.02 -4.01 -20.83
CA ILE A 177 -12.21 -3.16 -20.99
C ILE A 177 -12.23 -2.52 -22.38
N GLN A 178 -11.09 -1.99 -22.84
CA GLN A 178 -10.95 -1.42 -24.20
C GLN A 178 -11.17 -2.46 -25.30
N ALA A 179 -10.58 -3.65 -25.16
CA ALA A 179 -10.77 -4.74 -26.13
C ALA A 179 -12.25 -5.15 -26.25
N ILE A 180 -12.94 -5.29 -25.11
CA ILE A 180 -14.38 -5.59 -25.07
C ILE A 180 -15.19 -4.45 -25.70
N LYS A 181 -14.85 -3.18 -25.43
CA LYS A 181 -15.52 -2.01 -26.02
C LYS A 181 -15.41 -2.01 -27.53
N GLN A 182 -14.21 -2.27 -28.07
CA GLN A 182 -13.97 -2.35 -29.50
C GLN A 182 -14.72 -3.53 -30.14
N TRP A 183 -14.66 -4.71 -29.51
CA TRP A 183 -15.38 -5.90 -29.97
C TRP A 183 -16.89 -5.66 -30.07
N ARG A 184 -17.49 -5.05 -29.05
CA ARG A 184 -18.94 -4.77 -29.05
C ARG A 184 -19.34 -3.77 -30.14
N VAL A 185 -18.46 -2.85 -30.50
CA VAL A 185 -18.72 -1.90 -31.60
C VAL A 185 -18.66 -2.61 -32.95
N SER A 186 -17.71 -3.53 -33.17
CA SER A 186 -17.65 -4.32 -34.40
C SER A 186 -18.84 -5.27 -34.55
N GLU A 187 -19.27 -5.91 -33.46
CA GLU A 187 -20.43 -6.81 -33.47
C GLU A 187 -21.71 -6.08 -33.83
N LYS A 188 -21.94 -4.90 -33.24
CA LYS A 188 -23.09 -4.05 -33.58
C LYS A 188 -23.09 -3.61 -35.05
N ARG A 189 -21.91 -3.32 -35.61
CA ARG A 189 -21.78 -2.93 -37.02
C ARG A 189 -22.06 -4.10 -37.96
N ALA A 190 -21.62 -5.31 -37.61
CA ALA A 190 -21.91 -6.51 -38.39
C ALA A 190 -23.42 -6.82 -38.42
N ILE A 191 -24.09 -6.81 -37.26
CA ILE A 191 -25.54 -7.04 -37.15
C ILE A 191 -26.33 -5.99 -37.93
N LEU A 192 -25.91 -4.72 -37.88
CA LEU A 192 -26.59 -3.64 -38.61
C LEU A 192 -26.41 -3.79 -40.14
N ALA A 193 -25.25 -4.25 -40.59
CA ALA A 193 -25.01 -4.55 -42.00
C ALA A 193 -25.85 -5.76 -42.48
N GLU A 194 -26.04 -6.77 -41.64
CA GLU A 194 -26.92 -7.91 -41.94
C GLU A 194 -28.40 -7.49 -42.04
N ALA A 195 -28.87 -6.65 -41.10
CA ALA A 195 -30.24 -6.12 -41.13
C ALA A 195 -30.51 -5.23 -42.35
N GLN A 196 -29.54 -4.38 -42.74
CA GLN A 196 -29.66 -3.54 -43.93
C GLN A 196 -29.71 -4.37 -45.22
N LYS A 197 -28.95 -5.46 -45.31
CA LYS A 197 -29.00 -6.38 -46.46
C LYS A 197 -30.33 -7.15 -46.55
N ALA A 198 -30.95 -7.47 -45.42
CA ALA A 198 -32.23 -8.18 -45.39
C ALA A 198 -33.45 -7.30 -45.72
N THR A 199 -33.27 -5.97 -45.68
CA THR A 199 -34.34 -4.98 -45.93
C THR A 199 -34.28 -4.40 -47.36
N ALA A 200 -33.20 -4.63 -48.10
CA ALA A 200 -32.99 -4.19 -49.48
C ALA A 200 -33.27 -5.31 -50.49
#